data_AF-A0A6V8NW23-F1
#
_entry.id   AF-A0A6V8NW23-F1
#
_cell.length_a   1.000
_cell.length_b   1.000
_cell.length_c   1.000
_cell.angle_alpha   90.00
_cell.angle_beta   90.00
_cell.angle_gamma   90.00
#
_symmetry.space_group_name_H-M   'P 1'
#
loop_
_entity.id
_entity.type
_entity.pdbx_description
1 polymer ?
#
loop_
_entity_poly.entity_id
_entity_poly.type
_entity_poly.pdbx_seq_one_letter_code
_entity_poly.pdbx_strand_id
1 'polypeptide(L)'
;LRSVCNNFFEMPEDTIREKTFCCGSGTGLNASENMDLRMRGGFPRANAVKYVRDNYGENMLANICAIDRATLKALMEYWAHDVQVAGLHELVGNALVMTGEKKRTQDVRLEPLPGKEVTG
;
A
#
# COMPACT_ATOMS: atom_id res chain seq x y z
N LEU A 1 3.68 6.58 -10.19
CA LEU A 1 3.29 7.16 -8.88
C LEU A 1 3.89 8.53 -8.61
N ARG A 2 5.11 8.83 -9.06
CA ARG A 2 5.74 10.16 -8.91
C ARG A 2 4.87 11.36 -9.36
N SER A 3 4.00 11.17 -10.34
CA SER A 3 3.10 12.23 -10.84
C SER A 3 1.81 12.40 -10.05
N VAL A 4 1.49 11.49 -9.12
CA VAL A 4 0.20 11.46 -8.40
C VAL A 4 0.35 11.49 -6.88
N CYS A 5 1.54 11.18 -6.35
CA CYS A 5 1.84 11.22 -4.93
C CYS A 5 2.92 12.26 -4.66
N ASN A 6 2.75 13.07 -3.60
CA ASN A 6 3.73 14.09 -3.20
C ASN A 6 5.10 13.49 -2.87
N ASN A 7 5.10 12.32 -2.23
CA ASN A 7 6.29 11.53 -1.95
C ASN A 7 6.13 10.13 -2.55
N PHE A 8 7.19 9.62 -3.16
CA PHE A 8 7.23 8.26 -3.68
C PHE A 8 8.66 7.72 -3.66
N PHE A 9 8.88 6.70 -2.83
CA PHE A 9 10.14 6.02 -2.67
C PHE A 9 9.98 4.55 -3.06
N GLU A 10 10.92 4.04 -3.86
CA GLU A 10 10.98 2.62 -4.14
C GLU A 10 11.65 1.88 -2.97
N MET A 11 11.31 0.60 -2.81
CA MET A 11 12.07 -0.31 -1.95
C MET A 11 13.50 -0.49 -2.51
N PRO A 12 14.44 -1.01 -1.70
CA PRO A 12 15.81 -1.25 -2.17
C PRO A 12 15.84 -2.02 -3.48
N GLU A 13 16.79 -1.68 -4.36
CA GLU A 13 16.88 -2.22 -5.73
C GLU A 13 16.93 -3.76 -5.75
N ASP A 14 17.54 -4.37 -4.74
CA ASP A 14 17.62 -5.82 -4.57
C ASP A 14 16.33 -6.51 -4.09
N THR A 15 15.21 -5.78 -4.01
CA THR A 15 13.92 -6.27 -3.48
C THR A 15 12.73 -5.97 -4.39
N ILE A 16 13.01 -5.44 -5.58
CA ILE A 16 12.02 -4.98 -6.56
C ILE A 16 12.29 -5.58 -7.95
N ARG A 17 11.34 -5.43 -8.88
CA ARG A 17 11.46 -5.89 -10.27
C ARG A 17 11.79 -7.39 -10.34
N GLU A 18 12.90 -7.77 -10.98
CA GLU A 18 13.33 -9.17 -11.10
C GLU A 18 13.79 -9.79 -9.77
N LYS A 19 14.07 -8.97 -8.75
CA LYS A 19 14.50 -9.41 -7.41
C LYS A 19 13.37 -9.28 -6.38
N THR A 20 12.12 -9.24 -6.85
CA THR A 20 10.93 -8.98 -6.03
C THR A 20 10.57 -10.15 -5.12
N PHE A 21 9.96 -9.86 -3.96
CA PHE A 21 9.50 -10.87 -2.99
C PHE A 21 7.99 -11.10 -3.04
N CYS A 22 7.51 -12.34 -2.92
CA CYS A 22 6.05 -12.57 -2.90
C CYS A 22 5.36 -11.91 -1.68
N CYS A 23 4.06 -11.60 -1.78
CA CYS A 23 3.22 -11.23 -0.64
C CYS A 23 2.95 -12.40 0.32
N GLY A 24 3.37 -13.62 -0.06
CA GLY A 24 3.21 -14.85 0.71
C GLY A 24 1.83 -15.51 0.61
N SER A 25 0.92 -15.02 -0.24
CA SER A 25 -0.50 -15.40 -0.19
C SER A 25 -1.11 -15.87 -1.52
N GLY A 26 -0.31 -16.03 -2.58
CA GLY A 26 -0.76 -16.57 -3.87
C GLY A 26 -1.14 -18.07 -3.82
N THR A 27 -1.62 -18.62 -4.93
CA THR A 27 -1.88 -20.07 -5.11
C THR A 27 -2.74 -20.70 -4.01
N GLY A 28 -3.79 -19.99 -3.56
CA GLY A 28 -4.70 -20.47 -2.51
C GLY A 28 -4.18 -20.30 -1.08
N LEU A 29 -2.96 -19.79 -0.88
CA LEU A 29 -2.39 -19.60 0.45
C LEU A 29 -3.07 -18.50 1.26
N ASN A 30 -3.87 -17.62 0.64
CA ASN A 30 -4.63 -16.58 1.33
C ASN A 30 -5.72 -17.11 2.28
N ALA A 31 -6.08 -18.40 2.22
CA ALA A 31 -7.02 -18.99 3.19
C ALA A 31 -6.53 -18.77 4.63
N SER A 32 -7.44 -18.45 5.55
CA SER A 32 -7.13 -18.08 6.94
C SER A 32 -6.48 -19.21 7.75
N GLU A 33 -6.51 -20.44 7.25
CA GLU A 33 -5.87 -21.60 7.86
C GLU A 33 -4.34 -21.62 7.68
N ASN A 34 -3.78 -20.85 6.74
CA ASN A 34 -2.35 -20.87 6.40
C ASN A 34 -1.56 -19.64 6.90
N MET A 35 -2.00 -19.03 8.00
CA MET A 35 -1.43 -17.76 8.47
C MET A 35 0.08 -17.85 8.78
N ASP A 36 0.57 -18.89 9.45
CA ASP A 36 2.01 -19.04 9.74
C ASP A 36 2.86 -18.98 8.46
N LEU A 37 2.46 -19.77 7.46
CA LEU A 37 3.16 -19.83 6.18
C LEU A 37 3.10 -18.49 5.44
N ARG A 38 1.94 -17.82 5.44
CA ARG A 38 1.80 -16.47 4.84
C ARG A 38 2.72 -15.46 5.50
N MET A 39 2.75 -15.43 6.83
CA MET A 39 3.55 -14.48 7.60
C MET A 39 5.04 -14.69 7.38
N ARG A 40 5.49 -15.95 7.27
CA ARG A 40 6.88 -16.30 6.96
C ARG A 40 7.24 -16.02 5.50
N GLY A 41 6.37 -16.37 4.57
CA GLY A 41 6.59 -16.15 3.14
C GLY A 41 6.62 -14.67 2.74
N GLY A 42 5.81 -13.84 3.41
CA GLY A 42 5.78 -12.39 3.20
C GLY A 42 6.90 -11.63 3.94
N PHE A 43 7.59 -12.24 4.90
CA PHE A 43 8.58 -11.56 5.74
C PHE A 43 9.66 -10.78 4.96
N PRO A 44 10.28 -11.32 3.88
CA PRO A 44 11.26 -10.57 3.10
C PRO A 44 10.69 -9.28 2.49
N ARG A 45 9.43 -9.31 2.01
CA ARG A 45 8.72 -8.12 1.52
C ARG A 45 8.52 -7.12 2.65
N ALA A 46 8.04 -7.57 3.81
CA ALA A 46 7.79 -6.69 4.94
C ALA A 46 9.07 -6.02 5.45
N ASN A 47 10.20 -6.72 5.42
CA ASN A 47 11.48 -6.15 5.82
C ASN A 47 11.95 -5.05 4.86
N ALA A 48 11.75 -5.24 3.54
CA ALA A 48 12.02 -4.21 2.54
C ALA A 48 11.15 -2.95 2.74
N VAL A 49 9.87 -3.14 3.08
CA VAL A 49 8.95 -2.04 3.40
C VAL A 49 9.35 -1.34 4.70
N LYS A 50 9.72 -2.11 5.74
CA LYS A 50 10.22 -1.59 7.01
C LYS A 50 11.46 -0.72 6.79
N TYR A 51 12.40 -1.15 5.94
CA TYR A 51 13.56 -0.33 5.57
C TYR A 51 13.14 1.02 4.98
N VAL A 52 12.20 1.05 4.04
CA VAL A 52 11.73 2.32 3.44
C VAL A 52 11.11 3.22 4.51
N ARG A 53 10.25 2.67 5.36
CA ARG A 53 9.63 3.44 6.45
C ARG A 53 10.66 3.99 7.44
N ASP A 54 11.63 3.18 7.86
CA ASP A 54 12.62 3.57 8.87
C ASP A 54 13.61 4.63 8.31
N ASN A 55 13.88 4.64 7.00
CA ASN A 55 14.86 5.55 6.38
C ASN A 55 14.25 6.79 5.72
N TYR A 56 13.00 6.70 5.23
CA TYR A 56 12.33 7.79 4.51
C TYR A 56 11.06 8.30 5.21
N GLY A 57 10.61 7.64 6.28
CA GLY A 57 9.40 8.03 7.03
C GLY A 57 8.08 7.71 6.35
N GLU A 58 8.10 7.08 5.16
CA GLU A 58 6.88 6.73 4.43
C GLU A 58 6.14 5.56 5.08
N ASN A 59 4.82 5.69 5.17
CA ASN A 59 3.96 4.74 5.88
C ASN A 59 2.82 4.20 5.01
N MET A 60 2.93 4.28 3.68
CA MET A 60 1.93 3.73 2.76
C MET A 60 2.56 2.86 1.67
N LEU A 61 2.17 1.58 1.63
CA LEU A 61 2.57 0.63 0.61
C LEU A 61 1.55 0.57 -0.53
N ALA A 62 1.97 0.90 -1.75
CA ALA A 62 1.13 0.83 -2.94
C ALA A 62 1.21 -0.52 -3.65
N ASN A 63 0.06 -1.09 -4.01
CA ASN A 63 -0.05 -2.45 -4.58
C ASN A 63 -0.87 -2.45 -5.86
N ILE A 64 -0.39 -3.12 -6.90
CA ILE A 64 -1.16 -3.31 -8.13
C ILE A 64 -2.13 -4.50 -8.03
N CYS A 65 -1.78 -5.50 -7.23
CA CYS A 65 -2.54 -6.73 -7.07
C CYS A 65 -3.56 -6.60 -5.93
N ALA A 66 -4.79 -7.07 -6.17
CA ALA A 66 -5.85 -7.06 -5.16
C ALA A 66 -5.55 -8.02 -3.99
N ILE A 67 -4.91 -9.17 -4.27
CA ILE A 67 -4.49 -10.13 -3.24
C ILE A 67 -3.40 -9.51 -2.37
N ASP A 68 -2.43 -8.82 -2.97
CA ASP A 68 -1.38 -8.11 -2.22
C ASP A 68 -2.01 -7.08 -1.27
N ARG A 69 -2.93 -6.24 -1.78
CA ARG A 69 -3.62 -5.24 -0.94
C ARG A 69 -4.38 -5.89 0.23
N ALA A 70 -5.07 -7.00 0.01
CA ALA A 70 -5.83 -7.68 1.05
C ALA A 70 -4.94 -8.37 2.10
N THR A 71 -3.84 -8.97 1.64
CA THR A 71 -3.01 -9.86 2.47
C THR A 71 -1.92 -9.11 3.23
N LEU A 72 -1.35 -8.07 2.62
CA LEU A 72 -0.26 -7.31 3.19
C LEU A 72 -0.70 -6.48 4.40
N LYS A 73 -2.01 -6.20 4.58
CA LYS A 73 -2.51 -5.47 5.75
C LYS A 73 -2.06 -6.14 7.07
N ALA A 74 -2.39 -7.41 7.27
CA ALA A 74 -2.00 -8.16 8.45
C ALA A 74 -0.47 -8.33 8.55
N LEU A 75 0.19 -8.49 7.40
CA LEU A 75 1.65 -8.64 7.34
C LEU A 75 2.36 -7.37 7.80
N MET A 76 1.91 -6.19 7.34
CA MET A 76 2.47 -4.90 7.75
C MET A 76 2.14 -4.62 9.21
N GLU A 77 0.90 -4.85 9.67
CA GLU A 77 0.52 -4.69 11.08
C GLU A 77 1.48 -5.42 12.03
N TYR A 78 1.97 -6.60 11.64
CA TYR A 78 2.89 -7.40 12.44
C TYR A 78 4.37 -7.02 12.26
N TRP A 79 4.89 -7.01 11.02
CA TRP A 79 6.33 -6.87 10.75
C TRP A 79 6.79 -5.44 10.50
N ALA A 80 5.87 -4.58 10.06
CA ALA A 80 6.13 -3.22 9.65
C ALA A 80 4.99 -2.31 10.16
N HIS A 81 4.78 -2.29 11.48
CA HIS A 81 3.76 -1.51 12.20
C HIS A 81 3.52 -0.10 11.63
N ASP A 82 2.34 0.50 11.73
CA ASP A 82 1.99 1.82 11.15
C ASP A 82 2.03 1.94 9.62
N VAL A 83 2.55 0.95 8.87
CA VAL A 83 2.48 0.97 7.42
C VAL A 83 1.09 0.54 6.97
N GLN A 84 0.37 1.48 6.36
CA GLN A 84 -0.90 1.25 5.71
C GLN A 84 -0.70 0.69 4.29
N VAL A 85 -1.74 0.07 3.76
CA VAL A 85 -1.72 -0.61 2.46
C VAL A 85 -2.76 0.03 1.54
N ALA A 86 -2.34 0.43 0.34
CA ALA A 86 -3.17 1.06 -0.67
C ALA A 86 -3.10 0.34 -2.03
N GLY A 87 -4.17 0.44 -2.81
CA GLY A 87 -4.16 0.03 -4.22
C GLY A 87 -3.58 1.14 -5.10
N LEU A 88 -2.79 0.79 -6.11
CA LEU A 88 -2.26 1.77 -7.08
C LEU A 88 -3.39 2.61 -7.71
N HIS A 89 -4.49 1.96 -8.08
CA HIS A 89 -5.65 2.60 -8.67
C HIS A 89 -6.38 3.54 -7.70
N GLU A 90 -6.30 3.30 -6.39
CA GLU A 90 -6.87 4.21 -5.39
C GLU A 90 -6.09 5.52 -5.37
N LEU A 91 -4.76 5.43 -5.38
CA LEU A 91 -3.86 6.58 -5.41
C LEU A 91 -4.05 7.40 -6.69
N VAL A 92 -4.14 6.73 -7.85
CA VAL A 92 -4.40 7.40 -9.13
C VAL A 92 -5.79 8.04 -9.13
N GLY A 93 -6.83 7.32 -8.70
CA GLY A 93 -8.20 7.85 -8.65
C GLY A 93 -8.37 9.04 -7.71
N ASN A 94 -7.62 9.08 -6.62
CA ASN A 94 -7.58 10.23 -5.71
C ASN A 94 -6.87 11.45 -6.33
N ALA A 95 -5.90 11.25 -7.22
CA ALA A 95 -5.17 12.33 -7.87
C ALA A 95 -5.86 12.89 -9.13
N LEU A 96 -6.83 12.16 -9.72
CA LEU A 96 -7.57 12.64 -10.88
C LEU A 96 -8.41 13.88 -10.55
N VAL A 97 -8.29 14.89 -11.41
CA VAL A 97 -9.13 16.09 -11.45
C VAL A 97 -9.88 16.07 -12.78
N MET A 98 -11.19 15.85 -12.73
CA MET A 98 -12.01 15.71 -13.94
C MET A 98 -12.77 17.00 -14.26
N THR A 99 -12.85 17.36 -15.54
CA THR A 99 -13.66 18.49 -15.99
C THR A 99 -15.13 18.29 -15.62
N GLY A 100 -15.72 19.25 -14.91
CA GLY A 100 -17.12 19.20 -14.47
C GLY A 100 -17.36 18.36 -13.22
N GLU A 101 -16.31 17.90 -12.52
CA GLU A 101 -16.49 17.19 -11.25
C GLU A 101 -17.06 18.10 -10.16
N LYS A 102 -17.87 17.52 -9.27
CA LYS A 102 -18.29 18.20 -8.04
C LYS A 102 -17.08 18.42 -7.13
N LYS A 103 -17.11 19.46 -6.29
CA LYS A 103 -16.09 19.67 -5.26
C LYS A 103 -15.96 18.40 -4.41
N ARG A 104 -14.83 17.70 -4.54
CA ARG A 104 -14.53 16.49 -3.78
C ARG A 104 -14.07 16.87 -2.38
N THR A 105 -14.75 16.33 -1.38
CA THR A 105 -14.41 16.48 0.05
C THR A 105 -13.92 15.18 0.67
N GLN A 106 -14.06 14.07 -0.05
CA GLN A 106 -13.66 12.73 0.36
C GLN A 106 -12.89 11.99 -0.73
N ASP A 107 -12.05 11.06 -0.30
CA ASP A 107 -11.24 10.20 -1.14
C ASP A 107 -12.05 8.96 -1.60
N VAL A 108 -11.44 8.07 -2.39
CA VAL A 108 -12.12 6.86 -2.88
C VAL A 108 -12.46 5.83 -1.78
N ARG A 109 -11.90 5.99 -0.58
CA ARG A 109 -12.23 5.20 0.62
C ARG A 109 -13.27 5.88 1.50
N LEU A 110 -13.83 7.00 1.06
CA LEU A 110 -14.79 7.84 1.79
C LEU A 110 -14.18 8.56 3.01
N GLU A 111 -12.86 8.65 3.07
CA GLU A 111 -12.16 9.41 4.10
C GLU A 111 -12.07 10.89 3.71
N PRO A 112 -12.08 11.84 4.67
CA PRO A 112 -11.92 13.26 4.37
C PRO A 112 -10.64 13.54 3.57
N LEU A 113 -10.74 14.33 2.49
CA LEU A 113 -9.57 14.77 1.73
C LEU A 113 -8.83 15.87 2.50
N PRO A 114 -7.53 15.70 2.80
CA PRO A 114 -6.74 16.74 3.47
C PRO A 114 -6.79 18.07 2.72
N GLY A 115 -7.11 19.15 3.43
CA GLY A 115 -7.23 20.50 2.88
C GLY A 115 -8.49 20.75 2.03
N LYS A 116 -9.39 19.79 1.94
CA LYS A 116 -10.70 19.91 1.26
C LYS A 116 -11.85 19.50 2.18
N GLU A 117 -11.62 19.55 3.48
CA GLU A 117 -12.62 19.23 4.49
C GLU A 117 -13.84 20.17 4.34
N VAL A 118 -15.02 19.66 4.70
CA VAL A 118 -16.22 20.48 4.76
C VAL A 118 -16.07 21.40 5.96
N THR A 119 -15.71 22.66 5.74
CA THR A 119 -15.83 23.72 6.75
C THR A 119 -17.31 23.91 7.02
N GLY A 120 -17.74 23.59 8.25
CA GLY A 120 -19.09 23.86 8.74
C GLY A 120 -19.37 25.35 8.91
#